data_AF-A0A1F3S8L6-F1
#
_entry.id   AF-A0A1F3S8L6-F1
#
_cell.length_a   1.000
_cell.length_b   1.000
_cell.length_c   1.000
_cell.angle_alpha   90.00
_cell.angle_beta   90.00
_cell.angle_gamma   90.00
#
_symmetry.space_group_name_H-M   'P 1'
#
loop_
_entity.id
_entity.type
_entity.pdbx_description
1 polymer ?
#
loop_
_entity_poly.entity_id
_entity_poly.type
_entity_poly.pdbx_seq_one_letter_code
_entity_poly.pdbx_strand_id
1 'polypeptide(L)'
;MEQTTSARGSKGRPQVNNYSPDISPLVQFRSGTKASELISRVGKLRIKSFGLWNPEEEFQDHESGQLSHPYDKILAIGKRPTWEIENILPGFDPDELDCPIGVGVDIHESGDLSGAIRHMKGLLKQDARCLDAYAHLGNWHFEYDEPQELKSLGNQIDDVFPWGLIDNRPFFRNLHGLGLCFYRQNFVPLTANQAR
;
A
#
# COMPACT_ATOMS: atom_id res chain seq x y z
N MET A 1 -57.79 -17.44 14.23
CA MET A 1 -57.18 -17.96 12.99
C MET A 1 -56.80 -16.76 12.17
N GLU A 2 -55.50 -16.48 12.08
CA GLU A 2 -54.79 -15.95 10.91
C GLU A 2 -53.34 -15.72 11.36
N GLN A 3 -52.51 -16.70 11.03
CA GLN A 3 -51.07 -16.63 11.21
C GLN A 3 -50.48 -15.97 9.96
N THR A 4 -49.89 -14.79 10.12
CA THR A 4 -49.05 -14.17 9.10
C THR A 4 -47.65 -14.77 9.18
N THR A 5 -47.34 -15.64 8.22
CA THR A 5 -46.04 -16.31 8.09
C THR A 5 -44.95 -15.34 7.65
N SER A 6 -43.92 -15.25 8.50
CA SER A 6 -42.59 -14.69 8.26
C SER A 6 -41.95 -15.25 6.98
N ALA A 7 -41.60 -14.36 6.05
CA ALA A 7 -40.64 -14.64 4.98
C ALA A 7 -39.39 -13.78 5.20
N ARG A 8 -38.48 -14.25 6.07
CA ARG A 8 -37.09 -13.77 6.08
C ARG A 8 -36.40 -14.29 4.83
N GLY A 9 -36.33 -13.45 3.80
CA GLY A 9 -35.40 -13.64 2.70
C GLY A 9 -33.97 -13.61 3.25
N SER A 10 -33.33 -14.78 3.28
CA SER A 10 -31.89 -14.88 3.51
C SER A 10 -31.18 -14.19 2.36
N LYS A 11 -30.79 -12.93 2.54
CA LYS A 11 -29.81 -12.28 1.66
C LYS A 11 -28.53 -13.09 1.80
N GLY A 12 -28.22 -13.89 0.78
CA GLY A 12 -26.99 -14.65 0.72
C GLY A 12 -25.79 -13.73 0.96
N ARG A 13 -24.85 -14.19 1.79
CA ARG A 13 -23.53 -13.55 1.93
C ARG A 13 -22.97 -13.31 0.53
N PRO A 14 -22.47 -12.11 0.21
CA PRO A 14 -21.67 -11.92 -1.00
C PRO A 14 -20.53 -12.93 -0.96
N GLN A 15 -20.42 -13.75 -2.00
CA GLN A 15 -19.21 -14.53 -2.24
C GLN A 15 -18.07 -13.54 -2.38
N VAL A 16 -17.19 -13.49 -1.39
CA VAL A 16 -16.00 -12.64 -1.41
C VAL A 16 -15.09 -13.23 -2.48
N ASN A 17 -15.12 -12.67 -3.68
CA ASN A 17 -14.08 -12.91 -4.65
C ASN A 17 -12.77 -12.45 -4.01
N ASN A 18 -11.82 -13.36 -3.79
CA ASN A 18 -10.52 -13.12 -3.15
C ASN A 18 -9.56 -12.23 -3.96
N TYR A 19 -10.09 -11.39 -4.85
CA TYR A 19 -9.31 -10.56 -5.74
C TYR A 19 -9.94 -9.16 -5.79
N SER A 20 -9.18 -8.18 -5.31
CA SER A 20 -9.41 -6.76 -5.61
C SER A 20 -9.59 -6.59 -7.13
N PRO A 21 -10.48 -5.69 -7.58
CA PRO A 21 -10.64 -5.39 -9.00
C PRO A 21 -9.28 -5.11 -9.64
N ASP A 22 -9.07 -5.65 -10.84
CA ASP A 22 -7.82 -5.52 -11.59
C ASP A 22 -7.48 -4.03 -11.76
N ILE A 23 -6.47 -3.55 -11.03
CA ILE A 23 -6.00 -2.16 -11.07
C ILE A 23 -5.12 -1.87 -12.30
N SER A 24 -4.84 -2.87 -13.13
CA SER A 24 -4.08 -2.72 -14.38
C SER A 24 -4.55 -1.56 -15.30
N PRO A 25 -5.85 -1.17 -15.35
CA PRO A 25 -6.28 -0.03 -16.16
C PRO A 25 -5.78 1.33 -15.67
N LEU A 26 -5.46 1.49 -14.37
CA LEU A 26 -5.12 2.78 -13.77
C LEU A 26 -3.66 3.20 -14.00
N VAL A 27 -2.78 2.25 -14.36
CA VAL A 27 -1.37 2.51 -14.67
C VAL A 27 -1.00 1.78 -15.95
N GLN A 28 -1.30 2.41 -17.08
CA GLN A 28 -0.87 1.90 -18.38
C GLN A 28 0.52 2.45 -18.72
N PHE A 29 1.53 1.59 -18.66
CA PHE A 29 2.82 1.90 -19.25
C PHE A 29 2.74 1.77 -20.77
N ARG A 30 3.37 2.70 -21.51
CA ARG A 30 3.48 2.57 -22.96
C ARG A 30 4.14 1.22 -23.30
N SER A 31 3.52 0.49 -24.21
CA SER A 31 4.06 -0.77 -24.73
C SER A 31 5.42 -0.54 -25.40
N GLY A 32 6.32 -1.52 -25.30
CA GLY A 32 7.68 -1.43 -25.89
C GLY A 32 8.62 -0.46 -25.17
N THR A 33 8.31 -0.05 -23.93
CA THR A 33 9.25 0.69 -23.09
C THR A 33 10.04 -0.27 -22.21
N LYS A 34 11.26 0.12 -21.82
CA LYS A 34 12.03 -0.65 -20.82
C LYS A 34 11.24 -0.88 -19.53
N ALA A 35 10.37 0.06 -19.15
CA ALA A 35 9.49 -0.08 -17.99
C ALA A 35 8.44 -1.18 -18.19
N SER A 36 7.74 -1.21 -19.33
CA SER A 36 6.77 -2.28 -19.60
C SER A 36 7.43 -3.65 -19.79
N GLU A 37 8.62 -3.71 -20.39
CA GLU A 37 9.41 -4.94 -20.45
C GLU A 37 9.83 -5.42 -19.06
N LEU A 38 10.33 -4.53 -18.18
CA LEU A 38 10.68 -4.86 -16.81
C LEU A 38 9.46 -5.36 -16.03
N ILE A 39 8.35 -4.63 -16.08
CA ILE A 39 7.11 -5.00 -15.38
C ILE A 39 6.60 -6.37 -15.83
N SER A 40 6.69 -6.69 -17.13
CA SER A 40 6.30 -8.02 -17.63
C SER A 40 7.17 -9.16 -17.10
N ARG A 41 8.38 -8.87 -16.63
CA ARG A 41 9.34 -9.83 -16.09
C ARG A 41 9.32 -9.90 -14.56
N VAL A 42 8.85 -8.85 -13.90
CA VAL A 42 8.73 -8.77 -12.44
C VAL A 42 7.46 -9.52 -12.03
N GLY A 43 7.62 -10.55 -11.20
CA GLY A 43 6.49 -11.32 -10.68
C GLY A 43 5.55 -10.47 -9.81
N LYS A 44 4.30 -10.91 -9.68
CA LYS A 44 3.32 -10.27 -8.78
C LYS A 44 3.69 -10.53 -7.31
N LEU A 45 3.45 -9.54 -6.45
CA LEU A 45 3.47 -9.72 -5.00
C LEU A 45 2.20 -10.45 -4.56
N ARG A 46 2.31 -11.31 -3.54
CA ARG A 46 1.12 -11.92 -2.93
C ARG A 46 0.40 -10.91 -2.03
N ILE A 47 -0.91 -11.11 -1.92
CA ILE A 47 -1.76 -10.40 -0.96
C ILE A 47 -2.41 -11.47 -0.08
N LYS A 48 -2.29 -11.31 1.23
CA LYS A 48 -2.81 -12.25 2.24
C LYS A 48 -3.93 -11.57 3.02
N SER A 49 -5.01 -12.30 3.30
CA SER A 49 -6.06 -11.81 4.18
C SER A 49 -5.56 -11.71 5.63
N PHE A 50 -5.87 -10.60 6.29
CA PHE A 50 -5.51 -10.33 7.69
C PHE A 50 -6.75 -10.15 8.59
N GLY A 51 -7.89 -10.73 8.18
CA GLY A 51 -9.13 -10.70 8.97
C GLY A 51 -9.98 -9.46 8.70
N LEU A 52 -10.86 -9.11 9.65
CA LEU A 52 -11.79 -7.99 9.55
C LEU A 52 -11.29 -6.84 10.43
N TRP A 53 -11.15 -5.65 9.84
CA TRP A 53 -10.90 -4.44 10.59
C TRP A 53 -12.20 -3.75 10.95
N ASN A 54 -12.27 -3.25 12.18
CA ASN A 54 -13.41 -2.53 12.72
C ASN A 54 -13.04 -1.05 12.95
N PRO A 55 -13.58 -0.10 12.16
CA PRO A 55 -13.30 1.32 12.36
C PRO A 55 -13.73 1.82 13.74
N GLU A 56 -14.77 1.23 14.35
CA GLU A 56 -15.22 1.62 15.68
C GLU A 56 -14.22 1.24 16.77
N GLU A 57 -13.47 0.15 16.61
CA GLU A 57 -12.43 -0.25 17.57
C GLU A 57 -11.16 0.60 17.40
N GLU A 58 -10.81 0.95 16.15
CA GLU A 58 -9.60 1.75 15.84
C GLU A 58 -9.74 3.22 16.25
N PHE A 59 -10.91 3.80 16.03
CA PHE A 59 -11.17 5.23 16.23
C PHE A 59 -11.96 5.53 17.50
N GLN A 60 -12.03 4.57 18.43
CA GLN A 60 -12.58 4.76 19.77
C GLN A 60 -11.68 5.73 20.55
N ASP A 61 -11.78 7.02 20.24
CA ASP A 61 -11.17 8.06 21.08
C ASP A 61 -11.91 8.08 22.42
N HIS A 62 -11.20 7.70 23.48
CA HIS A 62 -11.77 7.39 24.78
C HIS A 62 -12.23 8.62 25.59
N GLU A 63 -12.06 9.87 25.12
CA GLU A 63 -12.35 11.03 26.01
C GLU A 63 -13.03 12.27 25.43
N SER A 64 -13.23 12.45 24.12
CA SER A 64 -13.80 13.73 23.64
C SER A 64 -15.02 13.54 22.74
N GLY A 65 -16.20 13.54 23.38
CA GLY A 65 -17.51 13.34 22.76
C GLY A 65 -17.99 14.42 21.78
N GLN A 66 -17.11 15.08 21.01
CA GLN A 66 -17.56 16.03 20.01
C GLN A 66 -16.53 16.37 18.92
N LEU A 67 -16.51 15.60 17.83
CA LEU A 67 -16.23 16.11 16.48
C LEU A 67 -17.02 15.27 15.47
N SER A 68 -17.56 15.89 14.41
CA SER A 68 -17.83 15.13 13.17
C SER A 68 -16.48 14.62 12.70
N HIS A 69 -16.23 13.32 12.88
CA HIS A 69 -14.91 12.77 12.77
C HIS A 69 -14.51 12.83 11.28
N PRO A 70 -13.25 13.17 10.90
CA PRO A 70 -12.81 13.06 9.50
C PRO A 70 -13.00 11.64 8.92
N TYR A 71 -13.38 10.69 9.77
CA TYR A 71 -13.65 9.30 9.49
C TYR A 71 -15.14 8.94 9.58
N ASP A 72 -16.10 9.87 9.68
CA ASP A 72 -17.54 9.56 9.73
C ASP A 72 -17.97 8.67 8.55
N LYS A 73 -17.43 8.96 7.36
CA LYS A 73 -17.64 8.13 6.16
C LYS A 73 -17.04 6.73 6.30
N ILE A 74 -15.90 6.63 6.99
CA ILE A 74 -15.21 5.37 7.22
C ILE A 74 -15.94 4.53 8.29
N LEU A 75 -16.41 5.17 9.36
CA LEU A 75 -17.26 4.57 10.39
C LEU A 75 -18.58 4.07 9.80
N ALA A 76 -19.22 4.85 8.93
CA ALA A 76 -20.47 4.47 8.28
C ALA A 76 -20.34 3.26 7.34
N ILE A 77 -19.14 3.00 6.79
CA ILE A 77 -18.87 1.78 6.00
C ILE A 77 -18.79 0.54 6.91
N GLY A 78 -18.28 0.70 8.13
CA GLY A 78 -18.21 -0.36 9.12
C GLY A 78 -17.10 -1.39 8.85
N LYS A 79 -17.30 -2.61 9.36
CA LYS A 79 -16.28 -3.66 9.32
C LYS A 79 -15.97 -4.10 7.90
N ARG A 80 -14.68 -4.30 7.60
CA ARG A 80 -14.23 -4.63 6.25
C ARG A 80 -12.96 -5.48 6.24
N PRO A 81 -12.73 -6.29 5.18
CA PRO A 81 -11.54 -7.12 5.07
C PRO A 81 -10.26 -6.29 5.11
N THR A 82 -9.25 -6.85 5.77
CA THR A 82 -7.89 -6.35 5.76
C THR A 82 -6.96 -7.26 5.01
N TRP A 83 -5.88 -6.66 4.50
CA TRP A 83 -4.93 -7.33 3.68
C TRP A 83 -3.50 -6.90 4.01
N GLU A 84 -2.60 -7.86 3.88
CA GLU A 84 -1.16 -7.71 4.01
C GLU A 84 -0.51 -8.02 2.67
N ILE A 85 0.34 -7.11 2.20
CA ILE A 85 1.13 -7.27 0.99
C ILE A 85 2.40 -8.02 1.36
N GLU A 86 2.79 -9.00 0.54
CA GLU A 86 4.05 -9.70 0.70
C GLU A 86 5.23 -8.73 0.72
N ASN A 87 6.06 -8.84 1.75
CA ASN A 87 7.35 -8.17 1.81
C ASN A 87 8.45 -9.10 1.31
N ILE A 88 9.18 -8.66 0.28
CA ILE A 88 10.31 -9.39 -0.30
C ILE A 88 11.60 -8.76 0.22
N LEU A 89 12.38 -9.54 0.96
CA LEU A 89 13.68 -9.16 1.51
C LEU A 89 14.77 -10.10 0.98
N PRO A 90 15.46 -9.74 -0.12
CA PRO A 90 16.48 -10.59 -0.72
C PRO A 90 17.67 -10.82 0.22
N GLY A 91 18.03 -12.08 0.43
CA GLY A 91 19.11 -12.46 1.35
C GLY A 91 18.74 -12.31 2.82
N PHE A 92 17.46 -12.17 3.16
CA PHE A 92 17.02 -12.18 4.55
C PHE A 92 17.23 -13.57 5.16
N ASP A 93 17.87 -13.58 6.31
CA ASP A 93 18.05 -14.74 7.17
C ASP A 93 17.40 -14.42 8.52
N PRO A 94 16.38 -15.19 8.97
CA PRO A 94 15.73 -14.96 10.25
C PRO A 94 16.65 -15.20 11.46
N ASP A 95 17.78 -15.90 11.28
CA ASP A 95 18.75 -16.16 12.36
C ASP A 95 19.79 -15.04 12.51
N GLU A 96 19.88 -14.13 11.52
CA GLU A 96 20.73 -12.95 11.57
C GLU A 96 20.02 -11.78 12.28
N LEU A 97 20.78 -10.98 13.03
CA LEU A 97 20.22 -9.83 13.76
C LEU A 97 19.76 -8.71 12.82
N ASP A 98 20.54 -8.47 11.77
CA ASP A 98 20.32 -7.35 10.86
C ASP A 98 19.63 -7.83 9.58
N CYS A 99 18.49 -7.22 9.26
CA CYS A 99 17.87 -7.48 7.96
C CYS A 99 18.65 -6.77 6.84
N PRO A 100 18.63 -7.27 5.59
CA PRO A 100 19.37 -6.65 4.49
C PRO A 100 19.01 -5.18 4.22
N ILE A 101 17.78 -4.75 4.55
CA ILE A 101 17.38 -3.34 4.47
C ILE A 101 18.07 -2.53 5.57
N GLY A 102 18.07 -3.02 6.81
CA GLY A 102 18.75 -2.40 7.96
C GLY A 102 20.22 -2.15 7.69
N VAL A 103 20.94 -3.14 7.16
CA VAL A 103 22.34 -2.99 6.73
C VAL A 103 22.53 -1.80 5.78
N GLY A 104 21.63 -1.64 4.81
CA GLY A 104 21.70 -0.51 3.87
C GLY A 104 21.40 0.85 4.51
N VAL A 105 20.52 0.87 5.51
CA VAL A 105 20.23 2.07 6.32
C VAL A 105 21.43 2.42 7.18
N ASP A 106 22.07 1.47 7.85
CA ASP A 106 23.25 1.72 8.69
C ASP A 106 24.42 2.29 7.87
N ILE A 107 24.63 1.76 6.65
CA ILE A 107 25.62 2.31 5.71
C ILE A 107 25.28 3.78 5.37
N HIS A 108 24.00 4.09 5.12
CA HIS A 108 23.57 5.46 4.86
C HIS A 108 23.78 6.38 6.08
N GLU A 109 23.39 5.93 7.27
CA GLU A 109 23.52 6.69 8.53
C GLU A 109 24.98 6.91 8.95
N SER A 110 25.90 6.02 8.54
CA SER A 110 27.35 6.24 8.68
C SER A 110 27.91 7.35 7.77
N GLY A 111 27.09 7.87 6.84
CA GLY A 111 27.46 8.90 5.87
C GLY A 111 27.87 8.37 4.49
N ASP A 112 27.91 7.05 4.26
CA ASP A 112 28.23 6.47 2.94
C ASP A 112 26.97 6.29 2.08
N LEU A 113 26.42 7.41 1.60
CA LEU A 113 25.27 7.39 0.67
C LEU A 113 25.54 6.54 -0.60
N SER A 114 26.78 6.59 -1.11
CA SER A 114 27.14 5.82 -2.31
C SER A 114 27.13 4.31 -2.04
N GLY A 115 27.64 3.89 -0.89
CA GLY A 115 27.57 2.51 -0.40
C GLY A 115 26.15 2.05 -0.22
N ALA A 116 25.30 2.86 0.43
CA ALA A 116 23.90 2.53 0.66
C ALA A 116 23.13 2.36 -0.66
N ILE A 117 23.34 3.25 -1.64
CA ILE A 117 22.74 3.12 -2.97
C ILE A 117 23.22 1.85 -3.68
N ARG A 118 24.52 1.52 -3.61
CA ARG A 118 25.06 0.29 -4.19
C ARG A 118 24.43 -0.95 -3.56
N HIS A 119 24.29 -0.96 -2.23
CA HIS A 119 23.68 -2.04 -1.48
C HIS A 119 22.21 -2.26 -1.87
N MET A 120 21.39 -1.20 -1.84
CA MET A 120 19.97 -1.29 -2.23
C MET A 120 19.79 -1.75 -3.68
N LYS A 121 20.62 -1.25 -4.61
CA LYS A 121 20.63 -1.75 -6.00
C LYS A 121 21.06 -3.20 -6.10
N GLY A 122 21.89 -3.69 -5.18
CA GLY A 122 22.25 -5.10 -5.03
C GLY A 122 21.02 -5.95 -4.70
N LEU A 123 20.21 -5.52 -3.73
CA LEU A 123 18.96 -6.19 -3.37
C LEU A 123 18.00 -6.26 -4.56
N LEU A 124 17.82 -5.14 -5.27
CA LEU A 124 16.95 -5.06 -6.46
C LEU A 124 17.43 -5.94 -7.63
N LYS A 125 18.74 -6.21 -7.74
CA LYS A 125 19.28 -7.15 -8.72
C LYS A 125 18.96 -8.61 -8.37
N GLN A 126 18.88 -8.92 -7.07
CA GLN A 126 18.52 -10.27 -6.60
C GLN A 126 17.02 -10.49 -6.75
N ASP A 127 16.20 -9.52 -6.31
CA ASP A 127 14.76 -9.53 -6.56
C ASP A 127 14.23 -8.10 -6.70
N ALA A 128 13.79 -7.77 -7.92
CA ALA A 128 13.22 -6.47 -8.25
C ALA A 128 11.84 -6.24 -7.61
N ARG A 129 11.27 -7.20 -6.89
CA ARG A 129 10.04 -7.04 -6.11
C ARG A 129 10.29 -6.48 -4.70
N CYS A 130 11.54 -6.25 -4.31
CA CYS A 130 11.90 -5.64 -3.03
C CYS A 130 11.49 -4.17 -2.98
N LEU A 131 10.24 -3.91 -2.57
CA LEU A 131 9.67 -2.56 -2.50
C LEU A 131 10.40 -1.65 -1.53
N ASP A 132 10.94 -2.19 -0.44
CA ASP A 132 11.57 -1.36 0.60
C ASP A 132 12.88 -0.73 0.10
N ALA A 133 13.64 -1.47 -0.72
CA ALA A 133 14.82 -0.93 -1.39
C ALA A 133 14.47 0.25 -2.32
N TYR A 134 13.36 0.18 -3.06
CA TYR A 134 12.87 1.32 -3.85
C TYR A 134 12.43 2.49 -2.97
N ALA A 135 11.75 2.22 -1.85
CA ALA A 135 11.30 3.26 -0.93
C ALA A 135 12.50 4.04 -0.35
N HIS A 136 13.54 3.34 0.10
CA HIS A 136 14.76 3.98 0.61
C HIS A 136 15.51 4.76 -0.48
N LEU A 137 15.71 4.18 -1.67
CA LEU A 137 16.34 4.88 -2.79
C LEU A 137 15.56 6.14 -3.19
N GLY A 138 14.22 6.06 -3.17
CA GLY A 138 13.34 7.21 -3.39
C GLY A 138 13.54 8.26 -2.31
N ASN A 139 13.39 7.90 -1.04
CA ASN A 139 13.53 8.84 0.07
C ASN A 139 14.88 9.57 0.07
N TRP A 140 15.98 8.84 -0.16
CA TRP A 140 17.31 9.45 -0.25
C TRP A 140 17.46 10.35 -1.47
N HIS A 141 16.84 10.00 -2.61
CA HIS A 141 16.86 10.86 -3.79
C HIS A 141 16.04 12.15 -3.62
N PHE A 142 14.97 12.08 -2.84
CA PHE A 142 14.09 13.21 -2.59
C PHE A 142 14.55 14.08 -1.42
N GLU A 143 15.58 13.67 -0.65
CA GLU A 143 16.08 14.29 0.60
C GLU A 143 14.93 14.89 1.41
N TYR A 144 14.19 14.02 2.09
CA TYR A 144 12.91 14.36 2.67
C TYR A 144 12.96 14.41 4.20
N ASP A 145 12.61 15.57 4.77
CA ASP A 145 12.22 15.74 6.17
C ASP A 145 10.69 15.61 6.30
N GLU A 146 10.28 14.66 7.16
CA GLU A 146 8.92 14.32 7.65
C GLU A 146 7.82 13.82 6.69
N PRO A 147 7.09 12.73 7.04
CA PRO A 147 6.02 12.19 6.22
C PRO A 147 4.79 13.11 6.18
N GLN A 148 4.46 13.65 4.99
CA GLN A 148 3.10 14.10 4.73
C GLN A 148 2.19 12.89 4.52
N GLU A 149 1.10 12.84 5.29
CA GLU A 149 0.07 11.81 5.18
C GLU A 149 -0.42 11.69 3.74
N LEU A 150 -0.22 10.50 3.15
CA LEU A 150 -0.79 10.21 1.84
C LEU A 150 -2.30 10.07 1.99
N LYS A 151 -3.04 11.08 1.52
CA LYS A 151 -4.50 11.02 1.45
C LYS A 151 -4.92 9.99 0.40
N SER A 152 -5.53 8.92 0.90
CA SER A 152 -6.28 7.84 0.23
C SER A 152 -6.13 7.72 -1.30
N LEU A 153 -5.46 6.67 -1.74
CA LEU A 153 -5.60 6.14 -3.10
C LEU A 153 -6.86 5.29 -3.20
N GLY A 154 -7.81 5.72 -4.03
CA GLY A 154 -8.88 4.88 -4.57
C GLY A 154 -10.26 5.12 -3.96
N ASN A 155 -11.18 5.66 -4.77
CA ASN A 155 -12.58 5.88 -4.40
C ASN A 155 -13.45 4.60 -4.41
N GLN A 156 -12.87 3.40 -4.52
CA GLN A 156 -13.63 2.17 -4.82
C GLN A 156 -13.02 0.87 -4.27
N ILE A 157 -12.14 0.94 -3.28
CA ILE A 157 -11.62 -0.27 -2.65
C ILE A 157 -12.25 -0.39 -1.26
N ASP A 158 -13.19 -1.32 -1.12
CA ASP A 158 -13.79 -1.70 0.17
C ASP A 158 -12.76 -2.42 1.08
N ASP A 159 -11.59 -2.75 0.54
CA ASP A 159 -10.48 -3.41 1.22
C ASP A 159 -9.59 -2.44 2.02
N VAL A 160 -9.07 -2.89 3.16
CA VAL A 160 -8.17 -2.11 4.02
C VAL A 160 -6.77 -2.68 4.00
N PHE A 161 -5.79 -1.81 3.78
CA PHE A 161 -4.38 -2.12 3.97
C PHE A 161 -3.87 -1.28 5.15
N PRO A 162 -3.83 -1.84 6.38
CA PRO A 162 -3.44 -1.06 7.55
C PRO A 162 -1.97 -0.65 7.45
N TRP A 163 -1.66 0.60 7.80
CA TRP A 163 -0.28 1.07 7.96
C TRP A 163 0.46 0.37 9.11
N GLY A 164 -0.28 -0.11 10.12
CA GLY A 164 0.23 -0.87 11.24
C GLY A 164 0.88 -2.21 10.86
N LEU A 165 0.45 -2.81 9.73
CA LEU A 165 1.12 -3.99 9.18
C LEU A 165 2.40 -3.55 8.50
N ILE A 166 3.54 -3.90 9.10
CA ILE A 166 4.87 -3.40 8.70
C ILE A 166 5.15 -3.71 7.22
N ASP A 167 4.73 -4.88 6.75
CA ASP A 167 4.92 -5.33 5.37
C ASP A 167 4.14 -4.50 4.33
N ASN A 168 3.12 -3.74 4.74
CA ASN A 168 2.42 -2.80 3.86
C ASN A 168 3.18 -1.47 3.66
N ARG A 169 4.05 -1.09 4.59
CA ARG A 169 4.70 0.23 4.59
C ARG A 169 5.54 0.50 3.34
N PRO A 170 6.35 -0.46 2.83
CA PRO A 170 7.10 -0.25 1.59
C PRO A 170 6.22 0.17 0.42
N PHE A 171 5.05 -0.47 0.26
CA PHE A 171 4.09 -0.12 -0.80
C PHE A 171 3.61 1.32 -0.69
N PHE A 172 3.19 1.75 0.49
CA PHE A 172 2.71 3.12 0.70
C PHE A 172 3.80 4.18 0.52
N ARG A 173 5.03 3.91 0.97
CA ARG A 173 6.17 4.80 0.72
C ARG A 173 6.47 4.93 -0.78
N ASN A 174 6.36 3.84 -1.54
CA ASN A 174 6.51 3.90 -3.00
C ASN A 174 5.39 4.69 -3.69
N LEU A 175 4.13 4.52 -3.25
CA LEU A 175 3.01 5.33 -3.74
C LEU A 175 3.21 6.81 -3.45
N HIS A 176 3.76 7.13 -2.26
CA HIS A 176 4.13 8.50 -1.93
C HIS A 176 5.19 9.05 -2.89
N GLY A 177 6.29 8.31 -3.10
CA GLY A 177 7.33 8.69 -4.04
C GLY A 177 6.82 8.90 -5.46
N LEU A 178 5.84 8.10 -5.90
CA LEU A 178 5.15 8.30 -7.18
C LEU A 178 4.36 9.63 -7.20
N GLY A 179 3.66 9.96 -6.11
CA GLY A 179 3.00 11.25 -5.94
C GLY A 179 3.98 12.44 -6.04
N LEU A 180 5.14 12.34 -5.39
CA LEU A 180 6.19 13.36 -5.47
C LEU A 180 6.76 13.49 -6.89
N CYS A 181 6.93 12.38 -7.60
CA CYS A 181 7.32 12.39 -9.02
C CYS A 181 6.31 13.16 -9.87
N PHE A 182 5.01 12.90 -9.69
CA PHE A 182 3.96 13.62 -10.41
C PHE A 182 3.93 15.11 -10.08
N TYR A 183 4.03 15.46 -8.80
CA TYR A 183 4.09 16.85 -8.35
C TYR A 183 5.27 17.59 -9.01
N ARG A 184 6.49 17.04 -8.97
CA ARG A 184 7.67 17.66 -9.60
C ARG A 184 7.55 17.81 -11.12
N GLN A 185 6.79 16.93 -11.77
CA GLN A 185 6.55 17.00 -13.21
C GLN A 185 5.38 17.91 -13.59
N ASN A 186 4.76 18.61 -12.62
CA ASN A 186 3.48 19.33 -12.79
C ASN A 186 2.40 18.46 -13.42
N PHE A 187 2.48 17.14 -13.19
CA PHE A 187 1.51 16.19 -13.70
C PHE A 187 0.34 16.12 -12.71
N VAL A 188 -0.79 16.70 -13.11
CA VAL A 188 -2.05 16.50 -12.40
C VAL A 188 -2.74 15.30 -13.05
N PRO A 189 -2.81 14.12 -12.39
CA PRO A 189 -3.52 12.99 -12.95
C PRO A 189 -4.99 13.39 -13.18
N LEU A 190 -5.43 13.27 -14.44
CA LEU A 190 -6.82 13.54 -14.81
C LEU A 190 -7.72 12.64 -13.97
N THR A 191 -8.65 13.24 -13.24
CA THR A 191 -9.71 12.45 -12.62
C THR A 191 -10.64 11.93 -13.73
N ALA A 192 -11.27 10.77 -13.52
CA ALA A 192 -12.13 10.12 -14.52
C ALA A 192 -13.28 11.00 -15.08
N ASN A 193 -13.55 12.16 -14.46
CA ASN A 193 -14.52 13.15 -14.94
C ASN A 193 -13.97 14.16 -15.97
N GLN A 194 -12.68 14.12 -16.29
CA GLN A 194 -12.03 15.05 -17.23
C GLN A 194 -11.62 14.38 -18.56
N ALA A 195 -11.99 13.11 -18.75
CA ALA A 195 -11.72 12.32 -19.97
C ALA A 195 -12.96 12.12 -20.86
N ARG A 196 -13.92 13.05 -20.83
CA ARG A 196 -15.07 13.10 -21.74
C ARG A 196 -15.04 14.36 -22.58
#